data_AF-A0A929WQK5-F1
#
_entry.id   AF-A0A929WQK5-F1
#
_cell.length_a   1.000
_cell.length_b   1.000
_cell.length_c   1.000
_cell.angle_alpha   90.00
_cell.angle_beta   90.00
_cell.angle_gamma   90.00
#
_symmetry.space_group_name_H-M   'P 1'
#
loop_
_entity.id
_entity.type
_entity.pdbx_description
1 polymer ?
#
loop_
_entity_poly.entity_id
_entity_poly.type
_entity_poly.pdbx_seq_one_letter_code
_entity_poly.pdbx_strand_id
1 'polypeptide(L)'
;MSSHARDARRLTPVEVATAGALSGLAVTFGLIAAVTPVFQLLFQVATAVPLAMASLKLRPRASVAAFASTVLLAIAVGGFATAGRSFQAALIGLVIGHLHKKRASWAAVSAVAAGLGVIWGVGTGLAFLVLADLRTLGLESIRKSLDGLLTLIAYIPHTGGLVEAGHQLGQWFVDWWWVWIPITRFIGVALLVLTARWLLGAILRRITLDPGWDPLLNAPTAGADSDDEATASSPLPLTLTDASFTYPGADHPALSGVTLTLERPEYTVVVGHNGSGKSTLALLLAGATPGAGARTGGGMLGAAGGTALVGQRSELLVLGQNVAEDVTWGMSERDVAALDLDALLERVGLAGLADADPRSLSGGQLQRLALAGALARSPRLLISDESTAMID
;
A
#
# COMPACT_ATOMS: atom_id res chain seq x y z
N MET A 1 18.00 3.96 -28.98
CA MET A 1 17.35 3.31 -27.81
C MET A 1 18.44 2.67 -26.95
N SER A 2 18.91 3.37 -25.92
CA SER A 2 20.02 2.98 -25.04
C SER A 2 19.68 1.73 -24.20
N SER A 3 20.70 0.98 -23.77
CA SER A 3 20.55 -0.22 -22.93
C SER A 3 19.76 0.04 -21.64
N HIS A 4 19.85 1.25 -21.07
CA HIS A 4 19.10 1.67 -19.88
C HIS A 4 17.57 1.59 -20.04
N ALA A 5 17.03 1.85 -21.24
CA ALA A 5 15.58 1.73 -21.48
C ALA A 5 15.10 0.27 -21.57
N ARG A 6 16.01 -0.69 -21.81
CA ARG A 6 15.68 -2.12 -21.81
C ARG A 6 15.68 -2.71 -20.40
N ASP A 7 16.53 -2.23 -19.50
CA ASP A 7 16.54 -2.67 -18.10
C ASP A 7 15.33 -2.16 -17.31
N ALA A 8 14.86 -0.95 -17.58
CA ALA A 8 13.60 -0.43 -17.02
C ALA A 8 12.35 -1.25 -17.44
N ARG A 9 12.46 -2.12 -18.46
CA ARG A 9 11.37 -3.00 -18.91
C ARG A 9 11.36 -4.36 -18.24
N ARG A 10 12.48 -4.83 -17.67
CA ARG A 10 12.57 -6.17 -17.09
C ARG A 10 12.09 -6.15 -15.63
N LEU A 11 11.41 -7.22 -15.23
CA LEU A 11 11.07 -7.43 -13.82
C LEU A 11 12.37 -7.71 -13.06
N THR A 12 12.55 -7.04 -11.93
CA THR A 12 13.69 -7.32 -11.04
C THR A 12 13.53 -8.70 -10.41
N PRO A 13 14.63 -9.40 -10.04
CA PRO A 13 14.55 -10.71 -9.38
C PRO A 13 13.68 -10.69 -8.11
N VAL A 14 13.73 -9.59 -7.35
CA VAL A 14 12.91 -9.40 -6.14
C VAL A 14 11.43 -9.27 -6.49
N GLU A 15 11.07 -8.55 -7.56
CA GLU A 15 9.68 -8.45 -8.02
C GLU A 15 9.14 -9.80 -8.48
N VAL A 16 9.95 -10.60 -9.20
CA VAL A 16 9.56 -11.96 -9.62
C VAL A 16 9.34 -12.86 -8.41
N ALA A 17 10.26 -12.86 -7.45
CA ALA A 17 10.14 -13.65 -6.23
C ALA A 17 8.91 -13.26 -5.41
N THR A 18 8.69 -11.96 -5.22
CA THR A 18 7.54 -11.43 -4.46
C THR A 18 6.22 -11.72 -5.18
N ALA A 19 6.16 -11.52 -6.49
CA ALA A 19 4.99 -11.86 -7.31
C ALA A 19 4.68 -13.37 -7.23
N GLY A 20 5.71 -14.22 -7.28
CA GLY A 20 5.57 -15.67 -7.12
C GLY A 20 5.02 -16.07 -5.75
N ALA A 21 5.54 -15.48 -4.67
CA ALA A 21 5.08 -15.75 -3.30
C ALA A 21 3.61 -15.34 -3.11
N LEU A 22 3.24 -14.13 -3.55
CA LEU A 22 1.86 -13.64 -3.44
C LEU A 22 0.89 -14.44 -4.32
N SER A 23 1.34 -14.84 -5.52
CA SER A 23 0.61 -15.74 -6.41
C SER A 23 0.36 -17.10 -5.75
N GLY A 24 1.38 -17.71 -5.15
CA GLY A 24 1.24 -18.99 -4.47
C GLY A 24 0.21 -18.93 -3.35
N LEU A 25 0.29 -17.89 -2.52
CA LEU A 25 -0.65 -17.69 -1.42
C LEU A 25 -2.09 -17.45 -1.90
N ALA A 26 -2.26 -16.68 -2.98
CA ALA A 26 -3.57 -16.49 -3.62
C ALA A 26 -4.16 -17.80 -4.16
N VAL A 27 -3.35 -18.62 -4.84
CA VAL A 27 -3.78 -19.93 -5.34
C VAL A 27 -4.17 -20.86 -4.20
N THR A 28 -3.42 -20.88 -3.09
CA THR A 28 -3.77 -21.68 -1.91
C THR A 28 -5.16 -21.33 -1.40
N PHE A 29 -5.47 -20.04 -1.21
CA PHE A 29 -6.82 -19.63 -0.80
C PHE A 29 -7.88 -19.96 -1.86
N GLY A 30 -7.55 -19.81 -3.14
CA GLY A 30 -8.47 -20.13 -4.24
C GLY A 30 -8.83 -21.62 -4.28
N LEU A 31 -7.86 -22.49 -3.98
CA LEU A 31 -8.06 -23.93 -3.88
C LEU A 31 -8.93 -24.29 -2.67
N ILE A 32 -8.66 -23.69 -1.51
CA ILE A 32 -9.49 -23.90 -0.32
C ILE A 32 -10.93 -23.46 -0.57
N ALA A 33 -11.12 -22.33 -1.27
CA ALA A 33 -12.44 -21.87 -1.69
C ALA A 33 -13.14 -22.86 -2.64
N ALA A 34 -12.39 -23.57 -3.48
CA ALA A 34 -12.94 -24.57 -4.40
C ALA A 34 -13.47 -25.81 -3.68
N VAL A 35 -12.78 -26.24 -2.62
CA VAL A 35 -13.10 -27.45 -1.86
C VAL A 35 -14.08 -27.18 -0.70
N THR A 36 -14.24 -25.94 -0.25
CA THR A 36 -15.05 -25.58 0.93
C THR A 36 -16.32 -24.80 0.53
N PRO A 37 -17.51 -25.45 0.44
CA PRO A 37 -18.73 -24.80 -0.05
C PRO A 37 -19.24 -23.68 0.88
N VAL A 38 -19.16 -23.90 2.20
CA VAL A 38 -19.74 -23.01 3.22
C VAL A 38 -18.99 -21.69 3.35
N PHE A 39 -17.66 -21.72 3.21
CA PHE A 39 -16.78 -20.56 3.36
C PHE A 39 -16.22 -20.05 2.03
N GLN A 40 -16.84 -20.44 0.91
CA GLN A 40 -16.35 -20.12 -0.42
C GLN A 40 -16.12 -18.62 -0.61
N LEU A 41 -17.06 -17.78 -0.19
CA LEU A 41 -16.95 -16.31 -0.31
C LEU A 41 -15.79 -15.75 0.53
N LEU A 42 -15.59 -16.27 1.74
CA LEU A 42 -14.51 -15.84 2.64
C LEU A 42 -13.14 -16.11 2.02
N PHE A 43 -12.93 -17.32 1.52
CA PHE A 43 -11.66 -17.68 0.90
C PHE A 43 -11.47 -16.98 -0.46
N GLN A 44 -12.55 -16.69 -1.19
CA GLN A 44 -12.47 -15.90 -2.42
C GLN A 44 -12.04 -14.45 -2.15
N VAL A 45 -12.51 -13.85 -1.05
CA VAL A 45 -12.00 -12.55 -0.57
C VAL A 45 -10.53 -12.68 -0.18
N ALA A 46 -10.14 -13.75 0.53
CA ALA A 46 -8.76 -13.98 0.93
C ALA A 46 -7.80 -14.13 -0.27
N THR A 47 -8.25 -14.76 -1.37
CA THR A 47 -7.49 -14.84 -2.64
C THR A 47 -7.22 -13.47 -3.26
N ALA A 48 -8.12 -12.49 -3.07
CA ALA A 48 -7.95 -11.15 -3.64
C ALA A 48 -6.90 -10.31 -2.89
N VAL A 49 -6.68 -10.56 -1.59
CA VAL A 49 -5.80 -9.74 -0.73
C VAL A 49 -4.33 -9.75 -1.18
N PRO A 50 -3.68 -10.90 -1.47
CA PRO A 50 -2.28 -10.93 -1.90
C PRO A 50 -2.07 -10.20 -3.23
N LEU A 51 -3.04 -10.29 -4.14
CA LEU A 51 -2.98 -9.57 -5.43
C LEU A 51 -3.22 -8.07 -5.23
N ALA A 52 -4.08 -7.68 -4.29
CA ALA A 52 -4.22 -6.29 -3.90
C ALA A 52 -2.93 -5.73 -3.29
N MET A 53 -2.26 -6.53 -2.44
CA MET A 53 -0.93 -6.17 -1.92
C MET A 53 0.13 -6.08 -3.02
N ALA A 54 0.13 -6.98 -4.00
CA ALA A 54 1.01 -6.91 -5.16
C ALA A 54 0.79 -5.63 -5.96
N SER A 55 -0.48 -5.22 -6.12
CA SER A 55 -0.82 -3.97 -6.80
C SER A 55 -0.51 -2.71 -5.98
N LEU A 56 -0.45 -2.81 -4.64
CA LEU A 56 -0.05 -1.71 -3.77
C LEU A 56 1.46 -1.51 -3.75
N LYS A 57 2.23 -2.60 -3.64
CA LYS A 57 3.67 -2.56 -3.37
C LYS A 57 4.54 -2.63 -4.63
N LEU A 58 4.06 -3.25 -5.70
CA LEU A 58 4.87 -3.51 -6.90
C LEU A 58 4.48 -2.58 -8.05
N ARG A 59 5.34 -2.56 -9.08
CA ARG A 59 5.06 -1.89 -10.35
C ARG A 59 3.84 -2.52 -11.04
N PRO A 60 3.06 -1.76 -11.85
CA PRO A 60 1.89 -2.29 -12.55
C PRO A 60 2.18 -3.57 -13.35
N ARG A 61 3.36 -3.64 -13.98
CA ARG A 61 3.80 -4.82 -14.74
C ARG A 61 4.06 -6.05 -13.86
N ALA A 62 4.65 -5.84 -12.68
CA ALA A 62 4.89 -6.90 -11.71
C ALA A 62 3.57 -7.41 -11.12
N SER A 63 2.59 -6.53 -10.91
CA SER A 63 1.25 -6.92 -10.49
C SER A 63 0.51 -7.72 -11.57
N VAL A 64 0.67 -7.34 -12.85
CA VAL A 64 0.16 -8.13 -13.99
C VAL A 64 0.86 -9.50 -14.07
N ALA A 65 2.16 -9.57 -13.82
CA ALA A 65 2.89 -10.83 -13.77
C ALA A 65 2.40 -11.73 -12.60
N ALA A 66 2.17 -11.14 -11.42
CA ALA A 66 1.58 -11.85 -10.28
C ALA A 66 0.18 -12.39 -10.62
N PHE A 67 -0.64 -11.60 -11.31
CA PHE A 67 -1.96 -12.02 -11.79
C PHE A 67 -1.87 -13.17 -12.80
N ALA A 68 -1.04 -13.05 -13.83
CA ALA A 68 -0.83 -14.10 -14.82
C ALA A 68 -0.33 -15.40 -14.18
N SER A 69 0.66 -15.30 -13.28
CA SER A 69 1.16 -16.42 -12.48
C SER A 69 0.05 -17.07 -11.66
N THR A 70 -0.81 -16.28 -11.02
CA THR A 70 -1.92 -16.78 -10.19
C THR A 70 -2.90 -17.58 -11.04
N VAL A 71 -3.26 -17.07 -12.21
CA VAL A 71 -4.19 -17.75 -13.13
C VAL A 71 -3.58 -19.04 -13.68
N LEU A 72 -2.32 -19.00 -14.15
CA LEU A 72 -1.64 -20.19 -14.67
C LEU A 72 -1.48 -21.27 -13.61
N LEU A 73 -1.08 -20.90 -12.40
CA LEU A 73 -0.92 -21.83 -11.29
C LEU A 73 -2.28 -22.37 -10.81
N ALA A 74 -3.33 -21.55 -10.81
CA ALA A 74 -4.69 -22.02 -10.50
C ALA A 74 -5.20 -23.05 -11.52
N ILE A 75 -4.89 -22.88 -12.81
CA ILE A 75 -5.19 -23.88 -13.85
C ILE A 75 -4.42 -25.18 -13.57
N ALA A 76 -3.12 -25.07 -13.29
CA ALA A 76 -2.25 -26.22 -13.06
C ALA A 76 -2.65 -27.06 -11.84
N VAL A 77 -3.06 -26.42 -10.74
CA VAL A 77 -3.35 -27.10 -9.47
C VAL A 77 -4.83 -27.47 -9.33
N GLY A 78 -5.75 -26.60 -9.75
CA GLY A 78 -7.19 -26.73 -9.46
C GLY A 78 -8.09 -26.85 -10.68
N GLY A 79 -7.55 -26.87 -11.90
CA GLY A 79 -8.32 -26.97 -13.14
C GLY A 79 -9.14 -25.71 -13.47
N PHE A 80 -9.99 -25.82 -14.50
CA PHE A 80 -10.67 -24.66 -15.11
C PHE A 80 -11.67 -23.97 -14.18
N ALA A 81 -12.39 -24.72 -13.35
CA ALA A 81 -13.36 -24.16 -12.40
C ALA A 81 -12.66 -23.31 -11.31
N THR A 82 -11.54 -23.79 -10.79
CA THR A 82 -10.72 -23.04 -9.82
C THR A 82 -10.07 -21.84 -10.48
N ALA A 83 -9.56 -22.01 -11.71
CA ALA A 83 -8.98 -20.91 -12.49
C ALA A 83 -9.96 -19.76 -12.72
N GLY A 84 -11.22 -20.06 -13.07
CA GLY A 84 -12.24 -19.02 -13.27
C GLY A 84 -12.52 -18.21 -12.00
N ARG A 85 -12.60 -18.88 -10.83
CA ARG A 85 -12.81 -18.20 -9.53
C ARG A 85 -11.58 -17.38 -9.12
N SER A 86 -10.39 -17.95 -9.26
CA SER A 86 -9.12 -17.29 -8.99
C SER A 86 -8.88 -16.10 -9.91
N PHE A 87 -9.27 -16.19 -11.19
CA PHE A 87 -9.22 -15.08 -12.15
C PHE A 87 -10.06 -13.90 -11.67
N GLN A 88 -11.33 -14.16 -11.30
CA GLN A 88 -12.21 -13.11 -10.80
C GLN A 88 -11.65 -12.45 -9.52
N ALA A 89 -11.22 -13.25 -8.55
CA ALA A 89 -10.67 -12.75 -7.29
C ALA A 89 -9.35 -11.98 -7.50
N ALA A 90 -8.47 -12.47 -8.37
CA ALA A 90 -7.20 -11.84 -8.69
C ALA A 90 -7.40 -10.50 -9.43
N LEU A 91 -8.36 -10.43 -10.36
CA LEU A 91 -8.69 -9.20 -11.08
C LEU A 91 -9.25 -8.15 -10.12
N ILE A 92 -10.17 -8.55 -9.23
CA ILE A 92 -10.70 -7.69 -8.19
C ILE A 92 -9.59 -7.24 -7.23
N GLY A 93 -8.66 -8.13 -6.86
CA GLY A 93 -7.49 -7.80 -6.07
C GLY A 93 -6.66 -6.68 -6.70
N LEU A 94 -6.31 -6.80 -7.99
CA LEU A 94 -5.61 -5.75 -8.72
C LEU A 94 -6.36 -4.41 -8.72
N VAL A 95 -7.66 -4.44 -9.02
CA VAL A 95 -8.49 -3.22 -9.05
C VAL A 95 -8.52 -2.55 -7.67
N ILE A 96 -8.73 -3.32 -6.60
CA ILE A 96 -8.78 -2.78 -5.24
C ILE A 96 -7.43 -2.24 -4.81
N GLY A 97 -6.34 -2.96 -5.09
CA GLY A 97 -5.00 -2.50 -4.77
C GLY A 97 -4.68 -1.18 -5.47
N HIS A 98 -5.05 -1.04 -6.75
CA HIS A 98 -4.91 0.21 -7.49
C HIS A 98 -5.79 1.35 -6.96
N LEU A 99 -7.05 1.07 -6.62
CA LEU A 99 -7.95 2.06 -6.01
C LEU A 99 -7.45 2.51 -4.64
N HIS A 100 -6.94 1.59 -3.84
CA HIS A 100 -6.36 1.90 -2.53
C HIS A 100 -5.05 2.68 -2.67
N LYS A 101 -4.23 2.36 -3.68
CA LYS A 101 -3.02 3.11 -4.04
C LYS A 101 -3.33 4.57 -4.36
N LYS A 102 -4.43 4.82 -5.08
CA LYS A 102 -4.93 6.17 -5.40
C LYS A 102 -5.71 6.85 -4.28
N ARG A 103 -5.73 6.29 -3.06
CA ARG A 103 -6.53 6.78 -1.91
C ARG A 103 -8.01 7.03 -2.27
N ALA A 104 -8.57 6.18 -3.14
CA ALA A 104 -9.94 6.35 -3.61
C ALA A 104 -10.95 6.29 -2.44
N SER A 105 -11.94 7.18 -2.49
CA SER A 105 -13.01 7.26 -1.50
C SER A 105 -13.90 6.01 -1.55
N TRP A 106 -14.63 5.75 -0.46
CA TRP A 106 -15.61 4.66 -0.42
C TRP A 106 -16.67 4.76 -1.52
N ALA A 107 -17.08 5.99 -1.88
CA ALA A 107 -18.02 6.21 -2.98
C ALA A 107 -17.44 5.76 -4.34
N ALA A 108 -16.19 6.10 -4.62
CA ALA A 108 -15.51 5.68 -5.85
C ALA A 108 -15.36 4.15 -5.91
N VAL A 109 -15.01 3.50 -4.79
CA VAL A 109 -14.94 2.04 -4.71
C VAL A 109 -16.31 1.40 -4.93
N SER A 110 -17.37 1.93 -4.32
CA SER A 110 -18.74 1.44 -4.52
C SER A 110 -19.21 1.60 -5.97
N ALA A 111 -18.84 2.70 -6.64
CA ALA A 111 -19.14 2.90 -8.06
C ALA A 111 -18.43 1.85 -8.94
N VAL A 112 -17.15 1.56 -8.67
CA VAL A 112 -16.41 0.50 -9.37
C VAL A 112 -16.99 -0.88 -9.08
N ALA A 113 -17.38 -1.14 -7.82
CA ALA A 113 -18.04 -2.38 -7.42
C ALA A 113 -19.36 -2.59 -8.16
N ALA A 114 -20.18 -1.55 -8.28
CA ALA A 114 -21.42 -1.58 -9.06
C ALA A 114 -21.14 -1.80 -10.55
N GLY A 115 -20.20 -1.07 -11.14
CA GLY A 115 -19.82 -1.23 -12.54
C GLY A 115 -19.34 -2.64 -12.87
N LEU A 116 -18.41 -3.19 -12.08
CA LEU A 116 -17.94 -4.58 -12.24
C LEU A 116 -19.06 -5.59 -12.01
N GLY A 117 -19.93 -5.34 -11.03
CA GLY A 117 -21.10 -6.17 -10.79
C GLY A 117 -22.05 -6.22 -11.98
N VAL A 118 -22.31 -5.08 -12.63
CA VAL A 118 -23.18 -5.01 -13.82
C VAL A 118 -22.54 -5.79 -14.97
N ILE A 119 -21.26 -5.55 -15.24
CA ILE A 119 -20.52 -6.24 -16.31
C ILE A 119 -20.60 -7.76 -16.13
N TRP A 120 -20.33 -8.27 -14.93
CA TRP A 120 -20.36 -9.71 -14.66
C TRP A 120 -21.78 -10.28 -14.66
N GLY A 121 -22.75 -9.53 -14.11
CA GLY A 121 -24.16 -9.93 -14.07
C GLY A 121 -24.74 -10.05 -15.47
N VAL A 122 -24.63 -8.99 -16.27
CA VAL A 122 -25.08 -8.97 -17.67
C VAL A 122 -24.32 -9.99 -18.51
N GLY A 123 -22.99 -10.09 -18.35
CA GLY A 123 -22.18 -11.07 -19.04
C GLY A 123 -22.61 -12.52 -18.76
N THR A 124 -22.94 -12.84 -17.50
CA THR A 124 -23.44 -14.17 -17.14
C THR A 124 -24.83 -14.42 -17.73
N GLY A 125 -25.73 -13.43 -17.69
CA GLY A 125 -27.05 -13.53 -18.32
C GLY A 125 -26.96 -13.78 -19.83
N LEU A 126 -26.13 -13.00 -20.53
CA LEU A 126 -25.86 -13.18 -21.96
C LEU A 126 -25.22 -14.53 -22.27
N ALA A 127 -24.27 -15.00 -21.46
CA ALA A 127 -23.65 -16.30 -21.63
C ALA A 127 -24.69 -17.44 -21.57
N PHE A 128 -25.64 -17.37 -20.62
CA PHE A 128 -26.73 -18.34 -20.52
C PHE A 128 -27.79 -18.19 -21.63
N LEU A 129 -27.92 -17.02 -22.26
CA LEU A 129 -28.73 -16.84 -23.46
C LEU A 129 -28.12 -17.56 -24.66
N VAL A 130 -26.80 -17.48 -24.83
CA VAL A 130 -26.07 -18.12 -25.94
C VAL A 130 -25.91 -19.63 -25.72
N LEU A 131 -25.59 -20.05 -24.49
CA LEU A 131 -25.32 -21.45 -24.13
C LEU A 131 -26.59 -22.16 -23.68
N ALA A 132 -27.55 -22.31 -24.60
CA ALA A 132 -28.89 -22.83 -24.32
C ALA A 132 -28.87 -24.22 -23.64
N ASP A 133 -27.97 -25.11 -24.06
CA ASP A 133 -27.85 -26.46 -23.50
C ASP A 133 -27.31 -26.47 -22.06
N LEU A 134 -26.32 -25.62 -21.76
CA LEU A 134 -25.80 -25.48 -20.40
C LEU A 134 -26.83 -24.82 -19.49
N ARG A 135 -27.63 -23.88 -20.02
CA ARG A 135 -28.75 -23.26 -19.29
C ARG A 135 -29.79 -24.31 -18.92
N THR A 136 -30.26 -25.14 -19.86
CA THR A 136 -31.29 -26.15 -19.58
C THR A 136 -30.81 -27.15 -18.55
N LEU A 137 -29.59 -27.70 -18.71
CA LEU A 137 -28.96 -28.58 -17.75
C LEU A 137 -28.82 -27.94 -16.35
N GLY A 138 -28.36 -26.69 -16.30
CA GLY A 138 -28.18 -25.96 -15.04
C GLY A 138 -29.48 -25.71 -14.30
N LEU A 139 -30.52 -25.24 -15.01
CA LEU A 139 -31.84 -24.98 -14.43
C LEU A 139 -32.53 -26.29 -14.02
N GLU A 140 -32.37 -27.34 -14.79
CA GLU A 140 -32.90 -28.67 -14.45
C GLU A 140 -32.20 -29.25 -13.21
N SER A 141 -30.88 -29.07 -13.08
CA SER A 141 -30.15 -29.45 -11.86
C SER A 141 -30.66 -28.70 -10.64
N ILE A 142 -30.85 -27.37 -10.74
CA ILE A 142 -31.37 -26.56 -9.63
C ILE A 142 -32.76 -27.03 -9.23
N ARG A 143 -33.66 -27.24 -10.21
CA ARG A 143 -35.01 -27.75 -9.99
C ARG A 143 -34.98 -29.10 -9.29
N LYS A 144 -34.21 -30.07 -9.81
CA LYS A 144 -34.09 -31.41 -9.21
C LYS A 144 -33.52 -31.38 -7.79
N SER A 145 -32.54 -30.51 -7.52
CA SER A 145 -32.00 -30.35 -6.17
C SER A 145 -33.04 -29.78 -5.19
N LEU A 146 -33.82 -28.80 -5.63
CA LEU A 146 -34.89 -28.22 -4.82
C LEU A 146 -36.02 -29.23 -4.58
N ASP A 147 -36.47 -29.92 -5.64
CA ASP A 147 -37.51 -30.95 -5.53
C ASP A 147 -37.08 -32.09 -4.59
N GLY A 148 -35.81 -32.49 -4.64
CA GLY A 148 -35.24 -33.47 -3.71
C GLY A 148 -35.28 -32.99 -2.25
N LEU A 149 -34.94 -31.72 -1.99
CA LEU A 149 -35.04 -31.11 -0.67
C LEU A 149 -36.49 -31.03 -0.18
N LEU A 150 -37.41 -30.58 -1.03
CA LEU A 150 -38.83 -30.46 -0.70
C LEU A 150 -39.47 -31.83 -0.43
N THR A 151 -39.05 -32.87 -1.15
CA THR A 151 -39.47 -34.26 -0.91
C THR A 151 -39.06 -34.73 0.48
N LEU A 152 -37.87 -34.37 0.96
CA LEU A 152 -37.44 -34.68 2.34
C LEU A 152 -38.29 -33.93 3.38
N ILE A 153 -38.63 -32.67 3.12
CA ILE A 153 -39.46 -31.84 4.02
C ILE A 153 -40.91 -32.35 4.06
N ALA A 154 -41.39 -32.94 2.97
CA ALA A 154 -42.74 -33.51 2.87
C ALA A 154 -42.98 -34.70 3.81
N TYR A 155 -41.93 -35.34 4.35
CA TYR A 155 -42.06 -36.39 5.37
C TYR A 155 -42.46 -35.85 6.76
N ILE A 156 -42.32 -34.54 6.99
CA ILE A 156 -42.67 -33.92 8.28
C ILE A 156 -44.18 -33.63 8.28
N PRO A 157 -44.94 -34.03 9.30
CA PRO A 157 -46.36 -33.70 9.40
C PRO A 157 -46.59 -32.18 9.38
N HIS A 158 -47.64 -31.72 8.69
CA HIS A 158 -48.08 -30.31 8.61
C HIS A 158 -47.20 -29.38 7.74
N THR A 159 -46.29 -29.90 6.91
CA THR A 159 -45.46 -29.07 6.00
C THR A 159 -46.01 -28.90 4.58
N GLY A 160 -47.19 -29.44 4.27
CA GLY A 160 -47.74 -29.45 2.90
C GLY A 160 -47.82 -28.07 2.23
N GLY A 161 -48.21 -27.02 2.98
CA GLY A 161 -48.22 -25.66 2.45
C GLY A 161 -46.83 -25.09 2.16
N LEU A 162 -45.81 -25.48 2.92
CA LEU A 162 -44.41 -25.09 2.68
C LEU A 162 -43.82 -25.80 1.46
N VAL A 163 -44.17 -27.08 1.26
CA VAL A 163 -43.74 -27.87 0.10
C VAL A 163 -44.31 -27.27 -1.20
N GLU A 164 -45.61 -26.95 -1.20
CA GLU A 164 -46.27 -26.31 -2.35
C GLU A 164 -45.68 -24.93 -2.65
N ALA A 165 -45.49 -24.09 -1.63
CA ALA A 165 -44.82 -22.79 -1.77
C ALA A 165 -43.39 -22.96 -2.29
N GLY A 166 -42.68 -24.01 -1.87
CA GLY A 166 -41.35 -24.36 -2.35
C GLY A 166 -41.31 -24.70 -3.83
N HIS A 167 -42.27 -25.50 -4.33
CA HIS A 167 -42.35 -25.82 -5.76
C HIS A 167 -42.68 -24.59 -6.60
N GLN A 168 -43.61 -23.73 -6.15
CA GLN A 168 -43.92 -22.46 -6.82
C GLN A 168 -42.71 -21.54 -6.89
N LEU A 169 -41.96 -21.44 -5.78
CA LEU A 169 -40.73 -20.65 -5.71
C LEU A 169 -39.62 -21.23 -6.61
N GLY A 170 -39.53 -22.56 -6.70
CA GLY A 170 -38.65 -23.25 -7.63
C GLY A 170 -38.97 -22.98 -9.10
N GLN A 171 -40.25 -23.03 -9.46
CA GLN A 171 -40.71 -22.68 -10.81
C GLN A 171 -40.41 -21.21 -11.13
N TRP A 172 -40.68 -20.31 -10.19
CA TRP A 172 -40.34 -18.89 -10.32
C TRP A 172 -38.86 -18.67 -10.62
N PHE A 173 -37.95 -19.35 -9.92
CA PHE A 173 -36.52 -19.28 -10.24
C PHE A 173 -36.20 -19.78 -11.65
N VAL A 174 -36.84 -20.85 -12.12
CA VAL A 174 -36.58 -21.33 -13.48
C VAL A 174 -37.12 -20.35 -14.53
N ASP A 175 -38.30 -19.78 -14.33
CA ASP A 175 -38.93 -18.87 -15.30
C ASP A 175 -38.22 -17.51 -15.36
N TRP A 176 -37.78 -17.01 -14.20
CA TRP A 176 -37.13 -15.71 -14.04
C TRP A 176 -35.60 -15.79 -14.00
N TRP A 177 -35.02 -16.86 -14.55
CA TRP A 177 -33.56 -17.08 -14.56
C TRP A 177 -32.76 -15.90 -15.10
N TRP A 178 -33.28 -15.23 -16.12
CA TRP A 178 -32.66 -14.08 -16.77
C TRP A 178 -32.62 -12.83 -15.89
N VAL A 179 -33.41 -12.78 -14.81
CA VAL A 179 -33.39 -11.71 -13.82
C VAL A 179 -32.49 -12.08 -12.64
N TRP A 180 -32.74 -13.21 -11.97
CA TRP A 180 -32.07 -13.49 -10.71
C TRP A 180 -30.61 -13.94 -10.90
N ILE A 181 -30.24 -14.61 -12.00
CA ILE A 181 -28.84 -15.00 -12.24
C ILE A 181 -27.95 -13.76 -12.38
N PRO A 182 -28.28 -12.76 -13.22
CA PRO A 182 -27.52 -11.51 -13.26
C PRO A 182 -27.49 -10.76 -11.93
N ILE A 183 -28.63 -10.67 -11.22
CA ILE A 183 -28.71 -9.94 -9.94
C ILE A 183 -27.84 -10.59 -8.87
N THR A 184 -27.92 -11.92 -8.71
CA THR A 184 -27.09 -12.64 -7.72
C THR A 184 -25.60 -12.52 -8.03
N ARG A 185 -25.22 -12.50 -9.32
CA ARG A 185 -23.84 -12.24 -9.74
C ARG A 185 -23.40 -10.81 -9.46
N PHE A 186 -24.25 -9.82 -9.73
CA PHE A 186 -24.01 -8.42 -9.38
C PHE A 186 -23.75 -8.27 -7.87
N ILE A 187 -24.65 -8.79 -7.04
CA ILE A 187 -24.53 -8.71 -5.57
C ILE A 187 -23.26 -9.42 -5.10
N GLY A 188 -22.97 -10.61 -5.62
CA GLY A 188 -21.78 -11.38 -5.25
C GLY A 188 -20.48 -10.65 -5.57
N VAL A 189 -20.37 -10.04 -6.76
CA VAL A 189 -19.20 -9.23 -7.16
C VAL A 189 -19.09 -7.98 -6.31
N ALA A 190 -20.19 -7.26 -6.08
CA ALA A 190 -20.19 -6.05 -5.27
C ALA A 190 -19.74 -6.35 -3.83
N LEU A 191 -20.30 -7.40 -3.21
CA LEU A 191 -19.93 -7.85 -1.88
C LEU A 191 -18.47 -8.29 -1.80
N LEU A 192 -17.97 -9.02 -2.81
CA LEU A 192 -16.57 -9.40 -2.90
C LEU A 192 -15.65 -8.17 -2.95
N VAL A 193 -15.96 -7.18 -3.79
CA VAL A 193 -15.16 -5.95 -3.93
C VAL A 193 -15.15 -5.15 -2.63
N LEU A 194 -16.33 -4.92 -2.04
CA LEU A 194 -16.47 -4.14 -0.80
C LEU A 194 -15.81 -4.84 0.39
N THR A 195 -15.98 -6.15 0.51
CA THR A 195 -15.38 -6.94 1.60
C THR A 195 -13.86 -7.01 1.44
N ALA A 196 -13.34 -7.18 0.22
CA ALA A 196 -11.90 -7.17 -0.02
C ALA A 196 -11.29 -5.77 0.25
N ARG A 197 -12.00 -4.67 -0.10
CA ARG A 197 -11.58 -3.31 0.26
C ARG A 197 -11.55 -3.10 1.78
N TRP A 198 -12.58 -3.58 2.48
CA TRP A 198 -12.68 -3.51 3.94
C TRP A 198 -11.56 -4.31 4.60
N LEU A 199 -11.36 -5.56 4.18
CA LEU A 199 -10.38 -6.47 4.74
C LEU A 199 -8.94 -5.96 4.50
N LEU A 200 -8.65 -5.48 3.29
CA LEU A 200 -7.34 -4.87 3.00
C LEU A 200 -7.09 -3.65 3.89
N GLY A 201 -8.08 -2.77 4.06
CA GLY A 201 -7.96 -1.63 4.97
C GLY A 201 -7.84 -2.05 6.44
N ALA A 202 -8.50 -3.14 6.85
CA ALA A 202 -8.36 -3.69 8.20
C ALA A 202 -6.97 -4.30 8.43
N ILE A 203 -6.44 -5.05 7.47
CA ILE A 203 -5.09 -5.61 7.52
C ILE A 203 -4.06 -4.49 7.55
N LEU A 204 -4.16 -3.50 6.65
CA LEU A 204 -3.22 -2.37 6.63
C LEU A 204 -3.29 -1.51 7.90
N ARG A 205 -4.47 -1.34 8.50
CA ARG A 205 -4.61 -0.66 9.81
C ARG A 205 -4.05 -1.49 10.96
N ARG A 206 -4.12 -2.83 10.89
CA ARG A 206 -3.57 -3.76 11.90
C ARG A 206 -2.09 -4.04 11.73
N ILE A 207 -1.55 -3.81 10.55
CA ILE A 207 -0.14 -3.45 10.38
C ILE A 207 -0.02 -2.01 10.89
N THR A 208 -0.35 -1.80 12.17
CA THR A 208 0.38 -0.85 12.96
C THR A 208 1.82 -1.33 12.82
N LEU A 209 2.56 -0.65 11.96
CA LEU A 209 3.92 -0.37 12.32
C LEU A 209 3.78 0.16 13.74
N ASP A 210 4.06 -0.68 14.75
CA ASP A 210 4.59 -0.13 16.00
C ASP A 210 5.57 0.92 15.49
N PRO A 211 5.41 2.21 15.77
CA PRO A 211 6.15 3.28 15.09
C PRO A 211 7.68 3.17 15.21
N GLY A 212 8.21 2.03 15.69
CA GLY A 212 9.40 1.97 16.49
C GLY A 212 9.17 2.80 17.74
N TRP A 213 10.11 2.67 18.65
CA TRP A 213 10.48 3.87 19.36
C TRP A 213 11.18 4.77 18.30
N ASP A 214 10.58 5.90 17.96
CA ASP A 214 11.20 6.95 17.14
C ASP A 214 11.18 8.26 17.96
N PRO A 215 12.35 8.77 18.37
CA PRO A 215 12.45 9.94 19.24
C PRO A 215 12.06 11.25 18.52
N LEU A 216 11.89 11.24 17.20
CA LEU A 216 11.45 12.40 16.42
C LEU A 216 9.93 12.49 16.25
N LEU A 217 9.16 11.46 16.62
CA LEU A 217 7.69 11.50 16.52
C LEU A 217 7.05 12.64 17.32
N ASN A 218 7.67 12.98 18.46
CA ASN A 218 7.22 14.06 19.34
C ASN A 218 8.00 15.36 19.11
N ALA A 219 8.90 15.41 18.12
CA ALA A 219 9.55 16.67 17.76
C ALA A 219 8.49 17.65 17.26
N PRO A 220 8.64 18.97 17.53
CA PRO A 220 7.77 19.96 16.94
C PRO A 220 7.83 19.81 15.40
N THR A 221 6.68 19.50 14.81
CA THR A 221 6.47 19.34 13.37
C THR A 221 5.49 20.40 12.89
N ALA A 222 5.58 20.78 11.61
CA ALA A 222 4.66 21.73 11.02
C ALA A 222 3.30 21.06 10.88
N GLY A 223 2.32 21.49 11.67
CA GLY A 223 0.92 21.20 11.39
C GLY A 223 0.50 21.93 10.12
N ALA A 224 -0.31 21.29 9.28
CA ALA A 224 -0.77 21.85 8.00
C ALA A 224 -1.63 23.14 8.13
N ASP A 225 -1.92 23.61 9.35
CA ASP A 225 -2.91 24.66 9.64
C ASP A 225 -2.42 25.77 10.60
N SER A 226 -1.11 25.92 10.88
CA SER A 226 -0.63 27.00 11.76
C SER A 226 -0.06 28.19 10.97
N ASP A 227 -0.86 29.25 10.86
CA ASP A 227 -0.54 30.57 10.29
C ASP A 227 0.54 31.37 11.09
N ASP A 228 1.17 30.79 12.11
CA ASP A 228 2.25 31.41 12.90
C ASP A 228 3.63 31.23 12.22
N GLU A 229 3.73 31.62 10.94
CA GLU A 229 4.96 31.49 10.12
C GLU A 229 6.10 32.43 10.55
N ALA A 230 5.81 33.52 11.28
CA ALA A 230 6.72 34.67 11.35
C ALA A 230 7.74 34.63 12.52
N THR A 231 7.53 33.84 13.57
CA THR A 231 8.37 33.88 14.79
C THR A 231 9.08 32.57 15.15
N ALA A 232 8.87 31.48 14.41
CA ALA A 232 9.41 30.15 14.73
C ALA A 232 10.52 29.62 13.77
N SER A 233 10.97 30.42 12.80
CA SER A 233 11.56 29.90 11.55
C SER A 233 13.08 30.03 11.36
N SER A 234 13.85 30.37 12.40
CA SER A 234 15.32 30.25 12.31
C SER A 234 15.79 29.02 13.08
N PRO A 235 16.39 28.01 12.42
CA PRO A 235 16.94 26.86 13.14
C PRO A 235 18.18 27.21 13.96
N LEU A 236 18.73 28.41 13.80
CA LEU A 236 19.86 28.93 14.57
C LEU A 236 19.45 30.21 15.32
N PRO A 237 19.99 30.47 16.53
CA PRO A 237 20.94 29.62 17.24
C PRO A 237 20.31 28.33 17.79
N LEU A 238 21.10 27.26 17.84
CA LEU A 238 20.72 25.96 18.45
C LEU A 238 21.70 25.63 19.57
N THR A 239 21.19 25.43 20.77
CA THR A 239 22.00 25.12 21.95
C THR A 239 21.54 23.81 22.59
N LEU A 240 22.51 22.96 22.90
CA LEU A 240 22.39 21.83 23.81
C LEU A 240 23.14 22.19 25.10
N THR A 241 22.52 21.96 26.25
CA THR A 241 23.11 22.21 27.57
C THR A 241 23.01 20.94 28.40
N ASP A 242 24.18 20.35 28.70
CA ASP A 242 24.35 19.08 29.42
C ASP A 242 23.41 17.97 28.92
N ALA A 243 23.17 17.96 27.61
CA ALA A 243 22.20 17.09 26.98
C ALA A 243 22.67 15.63 27.04
N SER A 244 21.81 14.78 27.60
CA SER A 244 22.04 13.34 27.70
C SER A 244 20.86 12.58 27.10
N PHE A 245 21.14 11.41 26.52
CA PHE A 245 20.13 10.63 25.85
C PHE A 245 20.36 9.12 26.03
N THR A 246 19.31 8.42 26.47
CA THR A 246 19.32 6.98 26.72
C THR A 246 18.17 6.34 25.93
N TYR A 247 18.50 5.32 25.15
CA TYR A 247 17.50 4.56 24.40
C TYR A 247 16.67 3.68 25.37
N PRO A 248 15.39 3.41 25.09
CA PRO A 248 14.59 2.51 25.93
C PRO A 248 15.25 1.14 26.05
N GLY A 249 15.35 0.64 27.28
CA GLY A 249 15.97 -0.65 27.57
C GLY A 249 17.50 -0.65 27.53
N ALA A 250 18.15 0.49 27.31
CA ALA A 250 19.60 0.61 27.46
C ALA A 250 19.98 0.92 28.91
N ASP A 251 21.00 0.23 29.42
CA ASP A 251 21.50 0.41 30.79
C ASP A 251 22.38 1.67 30.95
N HIS A 252 22.88 2.22 29.84
CA HIS A 252 23.80 3.35 29.82
C HIS A 252 23.40 4.38 28.77
N PRO A 253 23.65 5.68 29.02
CA PRO A 253 23.35 6.73 28.06
C PRO A 253 24.21 6.60 26.80
N ALA A 254 23.58 6.78 25.64
CA ALA A 254 24.27 6.86 24.35
C ALA A 254 24.96 8.22 24.14
N LEU A 255 24.48 9.27 24.81
CA LEU A 255 25.12 10.57 24.95
C LEU A 255 25.01 11.04 26.40
N SER A 256 26.08 11.62 26.92
CA SER A 256 26.14 12.11 28.30
C SER A 256 26.77 13.50 28.34
N GLY A 257 26.06 14.47 28.91
CA GLY A 257 26.59 15.81 29.22
C GLY A 257 27.06 16.62 28.00
N VAL A 258 26.37 16.52 26.86
CA VAL A 258 26.76 17.26 25.65
C VAL A 258 26.32 18.73 25.77
N THR A 259 27.30 19.63 25.77
CA THR A 259 27.07 21.07 25.67
C THR A 259 27.67 21.59 24.36
N LEU A 260 26.83 22.14 23.49
CA LEU A 260 27.17 22.58 22.14
C LEU A 260 26.27 23.75 21.75
N THR A 261 26.82 24.76 21.08
CA THR A 261 26.03 25.83 20.47
C THR A 261 26.41 26.02 19.00
N LEU A 262 25.39 26.11 18.14
CA LEU A 262 25.50 26.48 16.73
C LEU A 262 24.85 27.85 16.56
N GLU A 263 25.67 28.90 16.39
CA GLU A 263 25.21 30.29 16.34
C GLU A 263 24.87 30.76 14.91
N ARG A 264 25.65 30.32 13.93
CA ARG A 264 25.60 30.82 12.54
C ARG A 264 25.73 29.69 11.53
N PRO A 265 25.30 29.90 10.27
CA PRO A 265 25.48 28.92 9.21
C PRO A 265 26.96 28.63 9.00
N GLU A 266 27.41 27.47 9.45
CA GLU A 266 28.80 27.01 9.35
C GLU A 266 28.80 25.54 8.93
N TYR A 267 29.85 25.13 8.20
CA TYR A 267 30.05 23.73 7.86
C TYR A 267 30.73 23.03 9.04
N THR A 268 29.95 22.37 9.88
CA THR A 268 30.44 21.67 11.08
C THR A 268 30.52 20.17 10.84
N VAL A 269 31.67 19.57 11.16
CA VAL A 269 31.88 18.11 11.08
C VAL A 269 32.03 17.56 12.48
N VAL A 270 31.21 16.55 12.82
CA VAL A 270 31.32 15.80 14.07
C VAL A 270 31.97 14.45 13.77
N VAL A 271 33.12 14.18 14.39
CA VAL A 271 33.86 12.93 14.24
C VAL A 271 33.92 12.17 15.56
N GLY A 272 34.00 10.84 15.47
CA GLY A 272 34.04 9.95 16.62
C GLY A 272 33.96 8.49 16.20
N HIS A 273 34.40 7.59 17.08
CA HIS A 273 34.35 6.15 16.81
C HIS A 273 32.91 5.64 16.66
N ASN A 274 32.73 4.44 16.11
CA ASN A 274 31.42 3.80 16.08
C ASN A 274 30.92 3.60 17.52
N GLY A 275 29.64 3.90 17.75
CA GLY A 275 29.05 3.88 19.10
C GLY A 275 29.35 5.11 19.97
N SER A 276 30.05 6.15 19.48
CA SER A 276 30.29 7.39 20.25
C SER A 276 29.07 8.32 20.38
N GLY A 277 27.90 7.91 19.87
CA GLY A 277 26.66 8.69 19.96
C GLY A 277 26.43 9.72 18.84
N LYS A 278 27.18 9.70 17.72
CA LYS A 278 27.02 10.65 16.60
C LYS A 278 25.61 10.70 16.04
N SER A 279 25.02 9.55 15.71
CA SER A 279 23.64 9.47 15.22
C SER A 279 22.63 9.94 16.26
N THR A 280 22.88 9.65 17.55
CA THR A 280 22.06 10.19 18.65
C THR A 280 22.15 11.71 18.74
N LEU A 281 23.32 12.30 18.47
CA LEU A 281 23.50 13.75 18.44
C LEU A 281 22.73 14.34 17.25
N ALA A 282 22.79 13.71 16.09
CA ALA A 282 22.00 14.11 14.92
C ALA A 282 20.50 14.13 15.22
N LEU A 283 19.97 13.14 15.95
CA LEU A 283 18.57 13.11 16.39
C LEU A 283 18.24 14.29 17.33
N LEU A 284 19.08 14.57 18.32
CA LEU A 284 18.90 15.73 19.21
C LEU A 284 18.92 17.05 18.43
N LEU A 285 19.85 17.23 17.50
CA LEU A 285 19.91 18.42 16.65
C LEU A 285 18.63 18.54 15.79
N ALA A 286 18.15 17.43 15.25
CA ALA A 286 16.95 17.36 14.41
C ALA A 286 15.62 17.59 15.16
N GLY A 287 15.60 17.56 16.49
CA GLY A 287 14.39 17.86 17.27
C GLY A 287 14.04 16.87 18.38
N ALA A 288 14.80 15.79 18.55
CA ALA A 288 14.56 14.84 19.64
C ALA A 288 14.76 15.53 21.00
N THR A 289 13.88 15.20 21.96
CA THR A 289 13.98 15.73 23.32
C THR A 289 15.07 14.97 24.09
N PRO A 290 16.02 15.66 24.75
CA PRO A 290 17.01 15.00 25.58
C PRO A 290 16.36 14.36 26.82
N GLY A 291 16.91 13.26 27.31
CA GLY A 291 16.46 12.60 28.54
C GLY A 291 16.90 13.33 29.81
N ALA A 292 17.99 14.11 29.73
CA ALA A 292 18.44 15.05 30.75
C ALA A 292 19.15 16.24 30.08
N GLY A 293 19.20 17.39 30.76
CA GLY A 293 19.69 18.64 30.18
C GLY A 293 18.61 19.37 29.37
N ALA A 294 19.02 20.28 28.49
CA ALA A 294 18.10 21.10 27.70
C ALA A 294 18.53 21.23 26.23
N ARG A 295 17.54 21.38 25.35
CA ARG A 295 17.69 21.76 23.95
C ARG A 295 16.89 23.04 23.70
N THR A 296 17.52 24.09 23.18
CA THR A 296 16.86 25.34 22.79
C THR A 296 17.16 25.68 21.33
N GLY A 297 16.17 26.24 20.62
CA GLY A 297 16.28 26.55 19.19
C GLY A 297 16.18 25.32 18.28
N GLY A 298 16.87 25.34 17.13
CA GLY A 298 16.97 24.20 16.22
C GLY A 298 15.83 24.06 15.21
N GLY A 299 14.89 25.01 15.20
CA GLY A 299 13.82 25.08 14.20
C GLY A 299 12.92 23.86 14.21
N MET A 300 12.06 23.78 13.20
CA MET A 300 11.08 22.72 13.03
C MET A 300 11.55 21.75 11.95
N LEU A 301 11.50 20.45 12.25
CA LEU A 301 11.89 19.42 11.29
C LEU A 301 10.89 19.36 10.15
N GLY A 302 11.38 19.43 8.91
CA GLY A 302 10.54 19.32 7.71
C GLY A 302 9.69 20.57 7.41
N ALA A 303 9.89 21.68 8.11
CA ALA A 303 9.30 22.97 7.75
C ALA A 303 10.11 23.68 6.67
N ALA A 304 9.45 24.51 5.85
CA ALA A 304 10.13 25.37 4.89
C ALA A 304 11.09 26.32 5.63
N GLY A 305 12.36 26.37 5.20
CA GLY A 305 13.39 27.15 5.91
C GLY A 305 13.82 26.59 7.26
N GLY A 306 13.30 25.43 7.68
CA GLY A 306 13.58 24.81 8.98
C GLY A 306 14.81 23.88 8.96
N THR A 307 14.67 22.76 9.67
CA THR A 307 15.70 21.73 9.80
C THR A 307 15.37 20.52 8.92
N ALA A 308 16.38 19.92 8.30
CA ALA A 308 16.26 18.67 7.57
C ALA A 308 17.32 17.66 8.04
N LEU A 309 16.97 16.39 8.07
CA LEU A 309 17.86 15.27 8.43
C LEU A 309 17.91 14.29 7.27
N VAL A 310 19.11 14.01 6.77
CA VAL A 310 19.38 12.95 5.80
C VAL A 310 20.07 11.81 6.53
N GLY A 311 19.36 10.70 6.70
CA GLY A 311 19.85 9.53 7.43
C GLY A 311 20.75 8.62 6.58
N GLN A 312 21.42 7.67 7.26
CA GLN A 312 22.42 6.77 6.68
C GLN A 312 21.87 5.81 5.61
N ARG A 313 20.60 5.37 5.73
CA ARG A 313 19.97 4.37 4.85
C ARG A 313 18.91 4.98 3.95
N SER A 314 19.34 5.64 2.88
CA SER A 314 18.47 6.33 1.92
C SER A 314 17.45 5.40 1.23
N GLU A 315 17.75 4.11 1.10
CA GLU A 315 16.85 3.13 0.45
C GLU A 315 15.57 2.89 1.27
N LEU A 316 15.64 3.12 2.58
CA LEU A 316 14.49 3.00 3.48
C LEU A 316 13.60 4.25 3.50
N LEU A 317 14.07 5.36 2.90
CA LEU A 317 13.40 6.66 2.94
C LEU A 317 12.54 6.94 1.70
N VAL A 318 12.43 5.98 0.77
CA VAL A 318 11.60 6.09 -0.43
C VAL A 318 10.12 5.91 -0.08
N LEU A 319 9.33 6.95 -0.34
CA LEU A 319 7.89 7.04 -0.07
C LEU A 319 7.08 7.18 -1.38
N GLY A 320 7.61 7.86 -2.39
CA GLY A 320 6.94 8.14 -3.67
C GLY A 320 6.88 6.97 -4.65
N GLN A 321 6.00 7.07 -5.65
CA GLN A 321 5.94 6.13 -6.79
C GLN A 321 6.93 6.49 -7.89
N ASN A 322 7.21 7.78 -8.03
CA ASN A 322 8.26 8.32 -8.88
C ASN A 322 9.14 9.29 -8.06
N VAL A 323 10.26 9.69 -8.63
CA VAL A 323 11.20 10.65 -8.01
C VAL A 323 10.53 11.97 -7.66
N ALA A 324 9.68 12.51 -8.54
CA ALA A 324 8.97 13.77 -8.29
C ALA A 324 8.07 13.71 -7.05
N GLU A 325 7.26 12.66 -6.93
CA GLU A 325 6.36 12.41 -5.80
C GLU A 325 7.13 12.15 -4.51
N ASP A 326 8.30 11.52 -4.60
CA ASP A 326 9.17 11.27 -3.45
C ASP A 326 9.76 12.58 -2.90
N VAL A 327 10.31 13.42 -3.79
CA VAL A 327 10.88 14.73 -3.42
C VAL A 327 9.84 15.65 -2.79
N THR A 328 8.62 15.63 -3.33
CA THR A 328 7.50 16.48 -2.89
C THR A 328 6.67 15.86 -1.77
N TRP A 329 7.10 14.71 -1.22
CA TRP A 329 6.32 13.99 -0.24
C TRP A 329 6.10 14.80 1.04
N GLY A 330 4.83 14.94 1.42
CA GLY A 330 4.41 15.68 2.61
C GLY A 330 4.54 17.20 2.49
N MET A 331 4.71 17.76 1.29
CA MET A 331 4.65 19.21 1.04
C MET A 331 3.21 19.65 0.74
N SER A 332 2.90 20.93 1.02
CA SER A 332 1.62 21.52 0.63
C SER A 332 1.57 21.77 -0.89
N GLU A 333 0.37 21.87 -1.48
CA GLU A 333 0.23 22.18 -2.91
C GLU A 333 0.89 23.52 -3.28
N ARG A 334 0.86 24.48 -2.35
CA ARG A 334 1.52 25.80 -2.50
C ARG A 334 3.03 25.66 -2.59
N ASP A 335 3.63 24.86 -1.72
CA ASP A 335 5.08 24.65 -1.70
C ASP A 335 5.54 23.87 -2.94
N VAL A 336 4.75 22.87 -3.37
CA VAL A 336 5.03 22.12 -4.60
C VAL A 336 4.97 23.03 -5.82
N ALA A 337 4.00 23.95 -5.89
CA ALA A 337 3.90 24.90 -6.99
C ALA A 337 5.04 25.94 -7.02
N ALA A 338 5.62 26.26 -5.86
CA ALA A 338 6.75 27.18 -5.75
C ALA A 338 8.12 26.50 -6.01
N LEU A 339 8.17 25.17 -5.98
CA LEU A 339 9.40 24.39 -6.17
C LEU A 339 9.74 24.26 -7.66
N ASP A 340 10.93 24.73 -8.04
CA ASP A 340 11.55 24.36 -9.31
C ASP A 340 12.17 22.95 -9.20
N LEU A 341 11.32 21.94 -9.43
CA LEU A 341 11.72 20.53 -9.28
C LEU A 341 12.81 20.14 -10.29
N ASP A 342 12.74 20.62 -11.52
CA ASP A 342 13.71 20.26 -12.57
C ASP A 342 15.10 20.83 -12.24
N ALA A 343 15.17 22.09 -11.81
CA ALA A 343 16.43 22.69 -11.37
C ALA A 343 16.97 22.00 -10.11
N LEU A 344 16.11 21.59 -9.16
CA LEU A 344 16.54 20.83 -7.99
C LEU A 344 17.12 19.47 -8.36
N LEU A 345 16.43 18.72 -9.22
CA LEU A 345 16.89 17.41 -9.69
C LEU A 345 18.19 17.54 -10.50
N GLU A 346 18.34 18.59 -11.31
CA GLU A 346 19.60 18.89 -12.00
C GLU A 346 20.74 19.15 -11.01
N ARG A 347 20.51 19.99 -9.99
CA ARG A 347 21.51 20.30 -8.94
C ARG A 347 22.01 19.07 -8.19
N VAL A 348 21.16 18.07 -7.98
CA VAL A 348 21.56 16.80 -7.34
C VAL A 348 21.96 15.71 -8.34
N GLY A 349 22.09 16.01 -9.63
CA GLY A 349 22.53 15.04 -10.65
C GLY A 349 21.50 13.94 -10.96
N LEU A 350 20.21 14.25 -10.84
CA LEU A 350 19.05 13.41 -11.18
C LEU A 350 18.21 14.00 -12.33
N ALA A 351 18.80 14.88 -13.15
CA ALA A 351 18.13 15.49 -14.30
C ALA A 351 17.44 14.44 -15.19
N GLY A 352 16.19 14.71 -15.57
CA GLY A 352 15.39 13.82 -16.43
C GLY A 352 14.88 12.54 -15.77
N LEU A 353 15.06 12.36 -14.45
CA LEU A 353 14.60 11.19 -13.70
C LEU A 353 13.31 11.44 -12.90
N ALA A 354 12.64 12.57 -13.07
CA ALA A 354 11.41 12.92 -12.32
C ALA A 354 10.34 11.81 -12.34
N ASP A 355 10.14 11.16 -13.49
CA ASP A 355 9.17 10.08 -13.68
C ASP A 355 9.74 8.68 -13.40
N ALA A 356 11.03 8.57 -13.06
CA ALA A 356 11.65 7.29 -12.76
C ALA A 356 11.13 6.74 -11.42
N ASP A 357 10.98 5.42 -11.31
CA ASP A 357 10.69 4.78 -10.03
C ASP A 357 11.96 4.81 -9.16
N PRO A 358 11.90 5.39 -7.94
CA PRO A 358 13.03 5.44 -7.02
C PRO A 358 13.68 4.07 -6.80
N ARG A 359 12.90 2.98 -6.80
CA ARG A 359 13.43 1.62 -6.57
C ARG A 359 14.32 1.08 -7.68
N SER A 360 14.35 1.74 -8.85
CA SER A 360 15.32 1.42 -9.91
C SER A 360 16.60 2.23 -9.87
N LEU A 361 16.71 3.20 -8.96
CA LEU A 361 17.89 4.03 -8.83
C LEU A 361 19.04 3.21 -8.20
N SER A 362 20.28 3.54 -8.58
CA SER A 362 21.46 3.03 -7.87
C SER A 362 21.51 3.57 -6.43
N GLY A 363 22.31 2.95 -5.55
CA GLY A 363 22.47 3.43 -4.16
C GLY A 363 22.87 4.92 -4.10
N GLY A 364 23.87 5.33 -4.88
CA GLY A 364 24.26 6.74 -4.97
C GLY A 364 23.17 7.66 -5.52
N GLN A 365 22.32 7.18 -6.45
CA GLN A 365 21.17 7.95 -6.94
C GLN A 365 20.06 8.06 -5.88
N LEU A 366 19.76 7.00 -5.12
CA LEU A 366 18.84 7.03 -3.98
C LEU A 366 19.30 8.02 -2.91
N GLN A 367 20.60 8.11 -2.70
CA GLN A 367 21.16 9.05 -1.74
C GLN A 367 21.02 10.51 -2.22
N ARG A 368 21.21 10.76 -3.52
CA ARG A 368 20.94 12.07 -4.12
C ARG A 368 19.44 12.41 -4.12
N LEU A 369 18.58 11.41 -4.21
CA LEU A 369 17.13 11.56 -4.07
C LEU A 369 16.75 11.97 -2.63
N ALA A 370 17.30 11.31 -1.61
CA ALA A 370 17.09 11.69 -0.21
C ALA A 370 17.57 13.12 0.06
N LEU A 371 18.71 13.52 -0.52
CA LEU A 371 19.19 14.90 -0.45
C LEU A 371 18.24 15.88 -1.16
N ALA A 372 17.70 15.54 -2.33
CA ALA A 372 16.70 16.35 -3.02
C ALA A 372 15.45 16.56 -2.17
N GLY A 373 14.89 15.50 -1.56
CA GLY A 373 13.74 15.61 -0.66
C GLY A 373 14.00 16.51 0.56
N ALA A 374 15.22 16.49 1.10
CA ALA A 374 15.63 17.41 2.16
C ALA A 374 15.73 18.86 1.66
N LEU A 375 16.34 19.08 0.49
CA LEU A 375 16.55 20.40 -0.10
C LEU A 375 15.28 21.05 -0.68
N ALA A 376 14.25 20.27 -1.01
CA ALA A 376 13.00 20.76 -1.58
C ALA A 376 12.29 21.81 -0.71
N ARG A 377 12.46 21.73 0.61
CA ARG A 377 11.91 22.69 1.59
C ARG A 377 12.86 23.84 1.91
N SER A 378 13.97 23.99 1.17
CA SER A 378 14.98 25.02 1.39
C SER A 378 15.42 25.15 2.86
N PRO A 379 15.88 24.06 3.50
CA PRO A 379 16.22 24.05 4.92
C PRO A 379 17.36 25.03 5.21
N ARG A 380 17.31 25.71 6.36
CA ARG A 380 18.41 26.56 6.86
C ARG A 380 19.41 25.78 7.71
N LEU A 381 19.02 24.61 8.22
CA LEU A 381 19.90 23.65 8.88
C LEU A 381 19.73 22.27 8.22
N LEU A 382 20.80 21.76 7.62
CA LEU A 382 20.83 20.42 7.03
C LEU A 382 21.78 19.54 7.85
N ILE A 383 21.23 18.48 8.42
CA ILE A 383 21.97 17.47 9.18
C ILE A 383 22.13 16.25 8.28
N SER A 384 23.37 15.81 8.12
CA SER A 384 23.72 14.60 7.36
C SER A 384 24.35 13.59 8.32
N ASP A 385 23.69 12.45 8.51
CA ASP A 385 24.21 11.34 9.33
C ASP A 385 24.80 10.27 8.41
N GLU A 386 26.12 10.35 8.19
CA GLU A 386 26.89 9.42 7.36
C GLU A 386 26.35 9.22 5.94
N SER A 387 25.68 10.24 5.37
CA SER A 387 25.21 10.24 3.98
C SER A 387 26.35 10.40 2.98
N THR A 388 27.48 9.74 3.15
CA THR A 388 28.51 9.50 2.12
C THR A 388 29.08 8.08 2.23
N ALA A 389 28.66 7.28 3.22
CA ALA A 389 29.22 5.94 3.46
C ALA A 389 28.89 4.91 2.35
N MET A 390 27.95 5.21 1.45
CA MET A 390 27.48 4.33 0.38
C MET A 390 27.78 4.89 -1.03
N ILE A 391 28.54 5.98 -1.13
CA ILE A 391 29.02 6.52 -2.42
C ILE A 391 30.44 5.98 -2.64
N ASP A 392 30.58 5.08 -3.63
CA ASP A 392 31.88 4.73 -4.23
C ASP A 392 32.39 5.86 -5.15
#